data_AF-A0A1V5PZS9-F1
#
_entry.id   AF-A0A1V5PZS9-F1
#
_cell.length_a   1.000
_cell.length_b   1.000
_cell.length_c   1.000
_cell.angle_alpha   90.00
_cell.angle_beta   90.00
_cell.angle_gamma   90.00
#
_symmetry.space_group_name_H-M   'P 1'
#
loop_
_entity.id
_entity.type
_entity.pdbx_description
1 polymer ?
#
loop_
_entity_poly.entity_id
_entity_poly.type
_entity_poly.pdbx_seq_one_letter_code
_entity_poly.pdbx_strand_id
1 'polypeptide(L)'
;MAEVVGMSLDEVLNAAKRLRANAASLDDLNVSLNNLRGPLEEAWQAEAGDAASARVDRLALKLKQMSENLISIAEWAEKTEAAFEDYNNRAASVFNGN
;
A
#
# COMPACT_ATOMS: atom_id res chain seq x y z
N MET A 1 -8.28 -5.51 -35.44
CA MET A 1 -8.67 -5.94 -34.09
C MET A 1 -8.27 -4.83 -33.15
N ALA A 2 -9.22 -4.22 -32.44
CA ALA A 2 -8.87 -3.21 -31.43
C ALA A 2 -8.17 -3.96 -30.30
N GLU A 3 -6.91 -3.58 -30.03
CA GLU A 3 -6.17 -4.05 -28.87
C GLU A 3 -6.96 -3.63 -27.63
N VAL A 4 -7.35 -4.58 -26.78
CA VAL A 4 -7.97 -4.26 -25.49
C VAL A 4 -6.87 -3.61 -24.66
N VAL A 5 -6.84 -2.27 -24.64
CA VAL A 5 -5.92 -1.51 -23.79
C VAL A 5 -6.47 -1.60 -22.36
N GLY A 6 -5.94 -2.52 -21.56
CA GLY A 6 -6.30 -2.72 -20.17
C GLY A 6 -5.52 -3.85 -19.51
N MET A 7 -5.40 -3.83 -18.18
CA MET A 7 -4.89 -4.97 -17.41
C MET A 7 -6.02 -5.95 -17.14
N SER A 8 -5.71 -7.24 -17.08
CA SER A 8 -6.68 -8.25 -16.66
C SER A 8 -7.05 -8.06 -15.18
N LEU A 9 -8.24 -8.52 -14.79
CA LEU A 9 -8.68 -8.46 -13.39
C LEU A 9 -7.70 -9.22 -12.47
N ASP A 10 -7.22 -10.38 -12.89
CA ASP A 10 -6.22 -11.16 -12.16
C ASP A 10 -4.90 -10.41 -11.99
N GLU A 11 -4.46 -9.67 -13.00
CA GLU A 11 -3.25 -8.83 -12.92
C GLU A 11 -3.44 -7.69 -11.91
N VAL A 12 -4.59 -7.02 -11.94
CA VAL A 12 -4.96 -5.95 -10.99
C VAL A 12 -4.96 -6.50 -9.55
N LEU A 13 -5.56 -7.66 -9.31
CA LEU A 13 -5.65 -8.28 -7.99
C LEU A 13 -4.31 -8.79 -7.48
N ASN A 14 -3.48 -9.35 -8.36
CA ASN A 14 -2.12 -9.74 -8.00
C ASN A 14 -1.26 -8.52 -7.67
N ALA A 15 -1.43 -7.41 -8.39
CA ALA A 15 -0.79 -6.14 -8.04
C ALA A 15 -1.27 -5.63 -6.68
N ALA A 16 -2.58 -5.65 -6.40
CA ALA A 16 -3.16 -5.25 -5.10
C ALA A 16 -2.59 -6.06 -3.92
N LYS A 17 -2.48 -7.39 -4.07
CA LYS A 17 -1.85 -8.26 -3.07
C LYS A 17 -0.39 -7.88 -2.81
N ARG A 18 0.39 -7.58 -3.86
CA ARG A 18 1.78 -7.12 -3.73
C ARG A 18 1.86 -5.76 -3.02
N LEU A 19 0.94 -4.84 -3.31
CA LEU A 19 0.87 -3.54 -2.63
C LEU A 19 0.62 -3.72 -1.13
N ARG A 20 -0.28 -4.63 -0.72
CA ARG A 20 -0.49 -4.95 0.70
C ARG A 20 0.74 -5.56 1.38
N ALA A 21 1.41 -6.50 0.71
CA ALA A 21 2.64 -7.09 1.24
C ALA A 21 3.75 -6.04 1.42
N ASN A 22 3.87 -5.11 0.46
CA ASN A 22 4.81 -4.00 0.55
C ASN A 22 4.43 -3.03 1.68
N ALA A 23 3.14 -2.73 1.86
CA ALA A 23 2.66 -1.91 2.97
C ALA A 23 3.04 -2.50 4.33
N ALA A 24 2.81 -3.81 4.53
CA ALA A 24 3.23 -4.52 5.74
C ALA A 24 4.75 -4.43 5.96
N SER A 25 5.55 -4.57 4.90
CA SER A 25 7.01 -4.43 4.99
C SER A 25 7.43 -3.01 5.38
N LEU A 26 6.69 -1.97 4.96
CA LEU A 26 6.94 -0.59 5.36
C LEU A 26 6.57 -0.35 6.82
N ASP A 27 5.51 -0.99 7.31
CA ASP A 27 5.13 -0.92 8.73
C ASP A 27 6.19 -1.60 9.62
N ASP A 28 6.72 -2.75 9.21
CA ASP A 28 7.83 -3.43 9.90
C ASP A 28 9.10 -2.57 9.93
N LEU A 29 9.42 -1.91 8.81
CA LEU A 29 10.54 -0.95 8.74
C LEU A 29 10.29 0.26 9.65
N ASN A 30 9.05 0.75 9.72
CA ASN A 30 8.68 1.85 10.58
C ASN A 30 8.84 1.49 12.07
N VAL A 31 8.43 0.29 12.49
CA VAL A 31 8.67 -0.23 13.84
C VAL A 31 10.17 -0.31 14.12
N SER A 32 10.94 -0.86 13.20
CA SER A 32 12.40 -0.99 13.33
C SER A 32 13.08 0.37 13.49
N LEU A 33 12.64 1.39 12.74
CA LEU A 33 13.16 2.75 12.86
C LEU A 33 12.80 3.40 14.19
N ASN A 34 11.57 3.24 14.67
CA ASN A 34 11.18 3.77 15.99
C ASN A 34 12.02 3.17 17.12
N ASN A 35 12.43 1.90 16.99
CA ASN A 35 13.31 1.24 17.95
C ASN A 35 14.76 1.78 17.93
N LEU A 36 15.19 2.48 16.87
CA LEU A 36 16.52 3.11 16.80
C LEU A 36 16.60 4.43 17.55
N ARG A 37 15.46 5.03 17.92
CA ARG A 37 15.41 6.33 18.58
C ARG A 37 16.20 6.36 19.89
N GLY A 38 15.90 5.44 20.81
CA GLY A 38 16.60 5.34 22.09
C GLY A 38 18.12 5.18 21.93
N PRO A 39 18.59 4.18 21.16
CA PRO A 39 20.02 4.01 20.89
C PRO A 39 20.72 5.23 20.28
N LEU A 40 20.02 5.99 19.42
CA LEU A 40 20.59 7.20 18.80
C LEU A 40 20.70 8.36 19.80
N GLU A 41 19.69 8.55 20.66
CA GLU A 41 19.73 9.54 21.75
C GLU A 41 20.83 9.22 22.78
N GLU A 42 21.08 7.93 23.04
CA GLU A 42 22.15 7.49 23.93
C GLU A 42 23.54 7.64 23.32
N ALA A 43 23.69 7.29 22.03
CA ALA A 43 24.98 7.30 21.34
C ALA A 43 25.44 8.72 20.99
N TRP A 44 24.52 9.60 20.61
CA TRP A 44 24.81 10.99 20.25
C TRP A 44 24.13 11.90 21.27
N GLN A 45 24.90 12.37 22.25
CA GLN A 45 24.38 13.29 23.25
C GLN A 45 24.14 14.68 22.66
N ALA A 46 23.25 15.45 23.32
CA ALA A 46 22.92 16.83 22.98
C ALA A 46 22.36 16.99 21.55
N GLU A 47 22.63 18.13 20.91
CA GLU A 47 21.99 18.58 19.67
C GLU A 47 22.08 17.59 18.49
N ALA A 48 23.13 16.76 18.47
CA ALA A 48 23.30 15.72 17.44
C ALA A 48 22.32 14.54 17.61
N GLY A 49 22.02 14.13 18.84
CA GLY A 49 21.01 13.12 19.15
C GLY A 49 19.61 13.61 18.79
N ASP A 50 19.28 14.83 19.21
CA ASP A 50 17.99 15.47 18.91
C ASP A 50 17.76 15.55 17.39
N ALA A 51 18.78 15.96 16.62
CA ALA A 51 18.70 16.02 15.17
C ALA A 51 18.54 14.64 14.51
N ALA A 52 19.18 13.61 15.06
CA ALA A 52 19.07 12.24 14.58
C ALA A 52 17.69 11.65 14.86
N SER A 53 17.19 11.76 16.09
CA SER A 53 15.83 11.36 16.46
C SER A 53 14.77 12.05 15.61
N ALA A 54 14.88 13.38 15.42
CA ALA A 54 13.96 14.12 14.57
C ALA A 54 14.01 13.68 13.10
N ARG A 55 15.13 13.13 12.62
CA ARG A 55 15.23 12.56 11.27
C ARG A 55 14.59 11.17 11.21
N VAL A 56 14.75 10.35 12.24
CA VAL A 56 14.06 9.06 12.37
C VAL A 56 12.54 9.26 12.40
N ASP A 57 12.02 10.18 13.22
CA ASP A 57 10.59 10.47 13.33
C ASP A 57 9.98 10.90 11.99
N ARG A 58 10.69 11.75 11.23
CA ARG A 58 10.24 12.18 9.90
C ARG A 58 10.23 11.03 8.89
N LEU A 59 11.19 10.13 8.98
CA LEU A 59 11.24 8.95 8.09
C LEU A 59 10.12 7.97 8.45
N ALA A 60 9.94 7.69 9.73
CA ALA A 60 8.85 6.87 10.29
C ALA A 60 7.48 7.37 9.81
N LEU A 61 7.23 8.68 9.90
CA LEU A 61 5.99 9.28 9.42
C LEU A 61 5.77 9.08 7.92
N LYS A 62 6.81 9.26 7.09
CA LYS A 62 6.71 9.07 5.64
C LYS A 62 6.47 7.61 5.26
N LEU A 63 7.08 6.66 5.97
CA LEU A 63 6.86 5.24 5.75
C LEU A 63 5.42 4.85 6.08
N LYS A 64 4.89 5.36 7.20
CA LYS A 64 3.49 5.18 7.57
C LYS A 64 2.55 5.72 6.48
N GLN A 65 2.77 6.95 6.02
CA GLN A 65 1.96 7.55 4.95
C GLN A 65 2.04 6.74 3.65
N MET A 66 3.22 6.20 3.33
CA MET A 66 3.39 5.36 2.15
C MET A 66 2.67 4.02 2.30
N SER A 67 2.75 3.38 3.46
CA SER A 67 1.98 2.17 3.80
C SER A 67 0.48 2.41 3.61
N GLU A 68 -0.06 3.49 4.19
CA GLU A 68 -1.48 3.89 4.07
C GLU A 68 -1.89 4.14 2.61
N ASN A 69 -1.04 4.78 1.81
CA ASN A 69 -1.29 4.99 0.39
C ASN A 69 -1.32 3.68 -0.40
N LEU A 70 -0.40 2.75 -0.13
CA LEU A 70 -0.38 1.45 -0.80
C LEU A 70 -1.63 0.63 -0.45
N ILE A 71 -2.06 0.66 0.81
CA ILE A 71 -3.30 0.02 1.27
C ILE A 71 -4.50 0.63 0.54
N SER A 72 -4.58 1.95 0.46
CA SER A 72 -5.68 2.65 -0.21
C SER A 72 -5.79 2.30 -1.70
N ILE A 73 -4.65 2.19 -2.39
CA ILE A 73 -4.61 1.76 -3.80
C ILE A 73 -5.06 0.30 -3.93
N ALA A 74 -4.59 -0.58 -3.04
CA ALA A 74 -5.01 -1.98 -3.04
C ALA A 74 -6.51 -2.14 -2.80
N GLU A 75 -7.08 -1.42 -1.84
CA GLU A 75 -8.53 -1.41 -1.57
C GLU A 75 -9.34 -0.89 -2.75
N TRP A 76 -8.85 0.14 -3.45
CA TRP A 76 -9.49 0.64 -4.66
C TRP A 76 -9.49 -0.42 -5.77
N ALA A 77 -8.39 -1.14 -5.94
CA ALA A 77 -8.26 -2.21 -6.92
C ALA A 77 -9.22 -3.38 -6.61
N GLU A 78 -9.31 -3.80 -5.34
CA GLU A 78 -10.26 -4.83 -4.88
C GLU A 78 -11.72 -4.40 -5.01
N LYS A 79 -12.05 -3.11 -4.78
CA LYS A 79 -13.41 -2.61 -5.03
C LYS A 79 -13.77 -2.58 -6.51
N THR A 80 -12.77 -2.38 -7.38
CA THR A 80 -12.94 -2.40 -8.84
C THR A 80 -13.28 -3.82 -9.33
N GLU A 81 -12.77 -4.87 -8.69
CA GLU A 81 -13.17 -6.28 -8.92
C GLU A 81 -14.67 -6.47 -8.71
N ALA A 82 -15.18 -6.09 -7.54
CA ALA A 82 -16.59 -6.24 -7.21
C ALA A 82 -17.51 -5.53 -8.22
N ALA A 83 -17.08 -4.36 -8.73
CA ALA A 83 -17.80 -3.64 -9.78
C ALA A 83 -17.75 -4.35 -11.15
N PHE A 84 -16.61 -4.98 -11.49
CA PHE A 84 -16.47 -5.77 -12.72
C PHE A 84 -17.29 -7.06 -12.68
N GLU A 85 -17.31 -7.77 -11.56
CA GLU A 85 -18.14 -8.96 -11.37
C GLU A 85 -19.63 -8.62 -11.47
N ASP A 86 -20.09 -7.55 -10.82
CA ASP A 86 -21.48 -7.08 -10.93
C ASP A 86 -21.84 -6.72 -12.38
N TYR A 87 -20.95 -6.03 -13.10
CA TYR A 87 -21.15 -5.72 -14.52
C TYR A 87 -21.26 -6.99 -15.38
N ASN A 88 -20.34 -7.95 -15.21
CA ASN A 88 -20.37 -9.21 -15.96
C ASN A 88 -21.63 -10.04 -15.64
N ASN A 89 -22.04 -10.10 -14.38
CA ASN A 89 -23.26 -10.81 -13.96
C ASN A 89 -24.52 -10.17 -14.56
N ARG A 90 -24.59 -8.83 -14.60
CA ARG A 90 -25.69 -8.10 -15.28
C ARG A 90 -25.67 -8.30 -16.79
N ALA A 91 -24.51 -8.30 -17.42
CA ALA A 91 -24.39 -8.55 -18.86
C ALA A 91 -24.82 -9.97 -19.22
N ALA A 92 -24.40 -10.96 -18.42
CA ALA A 92 -24.77 -12.36 -18.60
C ALA A 92 -26.27 -12.60 -18.38
N SER A 93 -26.90 -11.93 -17.42
CA SER A 93 -28.35 -12.04 -17.20
C SER A 93 -29.18 -11.43 -18.34
N VAL A 94 -28.68 -10.37 -18.98
CA VAL A 94 -29.28 -9.80 -20.19
C VAL A 94 -29.12 -10.74 -21.40
N PHE A 95 -27.98 -11.42 -21.53
CA PHE A 95 -27.73 -12.34 -22.65
C PHE A 95 -28.45 -13.69 -22.53
N ASN A 96 -28.58 -14.25 -21.32
CA ASN A 96 -29.30 -15.51 -21.07
C ASN A 96 -30.82 -15.32 -20.92
N GLY A 97 -31.30 -14.08 -20.94
CA GLY A 97 -32.73 -13.74 -20.81
C GLY A 97 -33.48 -13.58 -22.14
N ASN A 98 -32.82 -13.79 -23.30
CA ASN A 98 -33.41 -13.77 -24.64
C ASN A 98 -33.41 -15.14 -25.30
#